data_AF-A0A518DPG4-F1
#
_entry.id   AF-A0A518DPG4-F1
#
_cell.length_a   1.000
_cell.length_b   1.000
_cell.length_c   1.000
_cell.angle_alpha   90.00
_cell.angle_beta   90.00
_cell.angle_gamma   90.00
#
_symmetry.space_group_name_H-M   'P 1'
#
loop_
_entity.id
_entity.type
_entity.pdbx_description
1 polymer ?
#
loop_
_entity_poly.entity_id
_entity_poly.type
_entity_poly.pdbx_seq_one_letter_code
_entity_poly.pdbx_strand_id
1 'polypeptide(L)'
;MAARNRLLRLIVLAVLLCGGLAGAVQPAAAVIHPTFTPVELVKTSRAICLVEVKTTGNQVRFQPQQTLHGSADLLPGAAVLPDGLRPDWPVGPQVGLLFLLNGKADDHHVVLHLAGVWREVHRQGDDYRLAPDGRELQGVWHGDTRMLAHAVRWCLAEPRADFPTAAGITWQKELPVVATLPAPIQAAQALFEPDARRASLWALGPHSSRLLPLTPAAAVGTSTTNGSPADEITGDGPHFCWLDFDQDGRLDLLLASQQSLRLQQRDQAGAWQATDPLPSPQPILALAAWQGGPAAAAIVATAAGWSQAVYRQEKLQLLPLAPRAQLLQGDCRLLVADLTGDGLADLVELSDQGLQFLQGQPDQQFAPPVEIAPETAAASFRAGDLQAGDFNNDGALDLLLVQEQRLRLLTNDGRGRFRELTTGTGDAATAAKVQAAVVLDWNFDGRQDLAVLLDAEEATSLSPGEEPRPDVTSAQRQARFYFNRGFFSFADAPELARDVPAGEPSWQRLAAGDFLGEGMPAIALLGSTGRVQLLQREASTGLRLGVSLAGGSSPAVVTAASGKRSIGAFLVRPGETAFIATPAKGPLAFSWQHQGKVQSLRVLVLRPGVQAVLSR
;
A
#
# COMPACT_ATOMS: atom_id res chain seq x y z
N MET A 1 12.29 41.79 3.94
CA MET A 1 12.99 40.51 3.67
C MET A 1 14.06 40.16 4.71
N ALA A 2 14.89 41.10 5.20
CA ALA A 2 15.93 40.78 6.20
C ALA A 2 15.42 40.42 7.62
N ALA A 3 14.24 40.90 8.03
CA ALA A 3 13.67 40.60 9.36
C ALA A 3 13.03 39.20 9.45
N ARG A 4 12.56 38.63 8.33
CA ARG A 4 11.92 37.30 8.27
C ARG A 4 12.94 36.16 8.36
N ASN A 5 14.18 36.39 7.89
CA ASN A 5 15.31 35.45 8.03
C ASN A 5 15.92 35.40 9.43
N ARG A 6 15.71 36.42 10.27
CA ARG A 6 16.19 36.41 11.67
C ARG A 6 15.26 35.60 12.58
N LEU A 7 13.95 35.59 12.31
CA LEU A 7 12.98 34.79 13.08
C LEU A 7 13.15 33.28 12.81
N LEU A 8 13.45 32.87 11.57
CA LEU A 8 13.73 31.47 11.24
C LEU A 8 15.01 30.93 11.91
N ARG A 9 16.09 31.73 11.97
CA ARG A 9 17.33 31.32 12.64
C ARG A 9 17.16 31.14 14.15
N LEU A 10 16.24 31.86 14.78
CA LEU A 10 15.94 31.73 16.21
C LEU A 10 15.10 30.48 16.54
N ILE A 11 14.24 30.03 15.62
CA ILE A 11 13.46 28.79 15.79
C ILE A 11 14.36 27.56 15.60
N VAL A 12 15.31 27.61 14.65
CA VAL A 12 16.27 26.51 14.41
C VAL A 12 17.28 26.39 15.55
N LEU A 13 17.71 27.51 16.16
CA LEU A 13 18.67 27.47 17.28
C LEU A 13 18.04 26.96 18.60
N ALA A 14 16.72 27.10 18.78
CA ALA A 14 16.02 26.62 19.98
C ALA A 14 15.90 25.09 20.04
N VAL A 15 15.91 24.41 18.89
CA VAL A 15 15.91 22.94 18.79
C VAL A 15 17.29 22.35 19.13
N LEU A 16 18.38 23.10 18.91
CA LEU A 16 19.75 22.63 19.09
C LEU A 16 20.28 22.65 20.54
N LEU A 17 19.60 23.29 21.49
CA LEU A 17 20.09 23.45 22.87
C LEU A 17 19.57 22.41 23.88
N CYS A 18 18.68 21.50 23.49
CA CYS A 18 18.16 20.44 24.38
C CYS A 18 18.75 19.03 24.13
N GLY A 19 19.61 18.85 23.13
CA GLY A 19 20.17 17.55 22.76
C GLY A 19 21.55 17.27 23.35
N GLY A 20 21.67 17.29 24.68
CA GLY A 20 22.91 16.96 25.39
C GLY A 20 22.79 15.65 26.17
N LEU A 21 23.44 14.60 25.64
CA LEU A 21 23.80 13.31 26.26
C LEU A 21 22.80 12.13 26.11
N ALA A 22 23.40 11.00 25.69
CA ALA A 22 22.93 9.61 25.59
C ALA A 22 22.33 9.17 24.24
N GLY A 23 22.94 8.11 23.69
CA GLY A 23 22.71 7.58 22.35
C GLY A 23 21.34 6.94 22.15
N ALA A 24 20.60 7.50 21.19
CA ALA A 24 19.65 6.81 20.34
C ALA A 24 19.59 7.63 19.04
N VAL A 25 19.88 7.02 17.89
CA VAL A 25 19.68 7.67 16.59
C VAL A 25 18.17 7.82 16.42
N GLN A 26 17.66 9.04 16.52
CA GLN A 26 16.26 9.34 16.20
C GLN A 26 16.04 9.17 14.69
N PRO A 27 14.91 8.60 14.23
CA PRO A 27 14.47 8.86 12.87
C PRO A 27 13.93 10.30 12.84
N ALA A 28 14.69 11.20 12.22
CA ALA A 28 14.16 12.52 11.90
C ALA A 28 12.96 12.33 10.98
N ALA A 29 11.80 12.90 11.36
CA ALA A 29 10.60 12.95 10.51
C ALA A 29 11.01 13.34 9.09
N ALA A 30 10.70 12.49 8.11
CA ALA A 30 11.17 12.61 6.75
C ALA A 30 10.47 13.76 5.99
N VAL A 31 10.67 15.01 6.40
CA VAL A 31 10.12 16.15 5.66
C VAL A 31 10.93 16.31 4.39
N ILE A 32 10.33 16.02 3.21
CA ILE A 32 10.98 16.45 1.97
C ILE A 32 11.08 17.95 1.96
N HIS A 33 12.30 18.46 1.76
CA HIS A 33 12.52 19.88 1.61
C HIS A 33 11.63 20.37 0.46
N PRO A 34 10.63 21.25 0.71
CA PRO A 34 9.55 21.53 -0.25
C PRO A 34 10.03 22.18 -1.55
N THR A 35 11.29 22.59 -1.60
CA THR A 35 11.93 23.22 -2.77
C THR A 35 13.17 22.50 -3.27
N PHE A 36 13.54 21.34 -2.72
CA PHE A 36 14.72 20.59 -3.16
C PHE A 36 14.47 19.08 -3.05
N THR A 37 13.93 18.51 -4.12
CA THR A 37 13.55 17.10 -4.24
C THR A 37 14.61 16.34 -5.06
N PRO A 38 14.46 15.01 -5.30
CA PRO A 38 15.35 14.28 -6.21
C PRO A 38 15.44 14.91 -7.61
N VAL A 39 14.39 15.61 -8.07
CA VAL A 39 14.40 16.33 -9.35
C VAL A 39 15.43 17.46 -9.34
N GLU A 40 15.43 18.31 -8.31
CA GLU A 40 16.41 19.39 -8.16
C GLU A 40 17.81 18.83 -7.95
N LEU A 41 17.96 17.76 -7.17
CA LEU A 41 19.24 17.07 -6.99
C LEU A 41 19.84 16.62 -8.33
N VAL A 42 19.04 15.97 -9.18
CA VAL A 42 19.48 15.53 -10.51
C VAL A 42 19.80 16.70 -11.41
N LYS A 43 18.94 17.72 -11.48
CA LYS A 43 19.15 18.94 -12.30
C LYS A 43 20.38 19.73 -11.89
N THR A 44 20.71 19.72 -10.60
CA THR A 44 21.89 20.41 -10.05
C THR A 44 23.14 19.54 -10.04
N SER A 45 23.09 18.30 -10.55
CA SER A 45 24.25 17.41 -10.63
C SER A 45 24.92 17.49 -11.99
N ARG A 46 26.23 17.70 -12.02
CA ARG A 46 27.09 17.62 -13.22
C ARG A 46 27.46 16.18 -13.58
N ALA A 47 27.54 15.30 -12.59
CA ALA A 47 27.77 13.87 -12.79
C ALA A 47 27.05 13.06 -11.70
N ILE A 48 26.50 11.92 -12.10
CA ILE A 48 25.87 10.97 -11.19
C ILE A 48 26.35 9.57 -11.54
N CYS A 49 26.85 8.82 -10.56
CA CYS A 49 27.38 7.48 -10.77
C CYS A 49 26.92 6.52 -9.68
N LEU A 50 26.38 5.38 -10.11
CA LEU A 50 26.18 4.22 -9.26
C LEU A 50 27.53 3.54 -9.05
N VAL A 51 27.90 3.32 -7.80
CA VAL A 51 29.19 2.76 -7.41
C VAL A 51 29.00 1.56 -6.49
N GLU A 52 29.93 0.61 -6.59
CA GLU A 52 30.15 -0.37 -5.52
C GLU A 52 31.15 0.25 -4.54
N VAL A 53 30.73 0.36 -3.28
CA VAL A 53 31.51 0.93 -2.20
C VAL A 53 32.17 -0.21 -1.43
N LYS A 54 33.51 -0.21 -1.39
CA LYS A 54 34.32 -1.17 -0.63
C LYS A 54 35.14 -0.46 0.41
N THR A 55 35.05 -0.90 1.65
CA THR A 55 35.83 -0.31 2.76
C THR A 55 36.94 -1.27 3.20
N THR A 56 38.15 -0.75 3.35
CA THR A 56 39.32 -1.49 3.86
C THR A 56 40.06 -0.60 4.85
N GLY A 57 40.01 -0.95 6.14
CA GLY A 57 40.49 -0.07 7.20
C GLY A 57 39.70 1.25 7.22
N ASN A 58 40.39 2.37 7.04
CA ASN A 58 39.77 3.70 6.93
C ASN A 58 39.59 4.17 5.48
N GLN A 59 40.03 3.39 4.48
CA GLN A 59 39.85 3.74 3.08
C GLN A 59 38.53 3.20 2.55
N VAL A 60 37.79 4.07 1.87
CA VAL A 60 36.54 3.76 1.17
C VAL A 60 36.80 3.94 -0.32
N ARG A 61 36.74 2.85 -1.09
CA ARG A 61 36.87 2.89 -2.55
C ARG A 61 35.50 2.91 -3.21
N PHE A 62 35.37 3.77 -4.22
CA PHE A 62 34.18 3.89 -5.05
C PHE A 62 34.50 3.29 -6.41
N GLN A 63 33.99 2.09 -6.68
CA GLN A 63 34.18 1.42 -7.96
C GLN A 63 32.97 1.71 -8.86
N PRO A 64 33.12 2.49 -9.96
CA PRO A 64 32.03 2.78 -10.88
C PRO A 64 31.38 1.51 -11.42
N GLN A 65 30.06 1.42 -11.29
CA GLN A 65 29.25 0.36 -11.87
C GLN A 65 28.46 0.88 -13.07
N GLN A 66 27.90 2.08 -12.94
CA GLN A 66 27.11 2.70 -14.01
C GLN A 66 27.12 4.22 -13.88
N THR A 67 27.55 4.92 -14.92
CA THR A 67 27.35 6.38 -15.04
C THR A 67 25.92 6.65 -15.46
N LEU A 68 25.16 7.37 -14.64
CA LEU A 68 23.77 7.73 -14.92
C LEU A 68 23.68 9.10 -15.61
N HIS A 69 24.57 10.03 -15.27
CA HIS A 69 24.64 11.38 -15.85
C HIS A 69 26.09 11.88 -15.87
N GLY A 70 26.47 12.67 -16.88
CA GLY A 70 27.82 13.24 -17.00
C GLY A 70 28.90 12.20 -17.23
N SER A 71 30.05 12.35 -16.56
CA SER A 71 31.18 11.41 -16.59
C SER A 71 31.60 10.99 -15.18
N ALA A 72 31.87 9.70 -14.99
CA ALA A 72 32.39 9.16 -13.73
C ALA A 72 33.82 9.64 -13.42
N ASP A 73 34.60 10.07 -14.42
CA ASP A 73 35.97 10.56 -14.21
C ASP A 73 36.02 11.88 -13.41
N LEU A 74 34.88 12.57 -13.31
CA LEU A 74 34.72 13.78 -12.52
C LEU A 74 34.51 13.48 -11.02
N LEU A 75 34.27 12.22 -10.66
CA LEU A 75 33.97 11.78 -9.31
C LEU A 75 35.21 11.15 -8.64
N PRO A 76 35.32 11.22 -7.31
CA PRO A 76 36.41 10.59 -6.59
C PRO A 76 36.36 9.07 -6.73
N GLY A 77 37.51 8.44 -6.92
CA GLY A 77 37.64 6.98 -6.90
C GLY A 77 37.80 6.38 -5.49
N ALA A 78 38.14 7.22 -4.49
CA ALA A 78 38.25 6.82 -3.09
C ALA A 78 38.10 8.03 -2.15
N ALA A 79 37.78 7.75 -0.89
CA ALA A 79 37.80 8.70 0.23
C ALA A 79 38.29 8.01 1.52
N VAL A 80 38.61 8.81 2.53
CA VAL A 80 39.06 8.35 3.85
C VAL A 80 37.99 8.66 4.90
N LEU A 81 37.76 7.71 5.82
CA LEU A 81 36.99 7.91 7.06
C LEU A 81 37.93 8.46 8.14
N PRO A 82 37.85 9.76 8.49
CA PRO A 82 38.83 10.40 9.39
C PRO A 82 38.82 9.80 10.80
N ASP A 83 37.65 9.42 11.32
CA ASP A 83 37.50 8.83 12.66
C ASP A 83 37.51 7.28 12.64
N GLY A 84 37.88 6.68 11.51
CA GLY A 84 37.76 5.24 11.28
C GLY A 84 36.31 4.78 11.06
N LEU A 85 36.10 3.45 11.11
CA LEU A 85 34.79 2.84 10.95
C LEU A 85 33.93 3.14 12.18
N ARG A 86 32.91 3.97 12.00
CA ARG A 86 31.87 4.18 13.01
C ARG A 86 30.90 2.99 13.04
N PRO A 87 30.21 2.72 14.17
CA PRO A 87 29.26 1.60 14.28
C PRO A 87 28.10 1.64 13.28
N ASP A 88 27.73 2.82 12.81
CA ASP A 88 26.68 3.05 11.80
C ASP A 88 27.16 2.86 10.35
N TRP A 89 28.45 2.55 10.13
CA TRP A 89 28.97 2.29 8.80
C TRP A 89 28.57 0.88 8.32
N PRO A 90 28.04 0.72 7.10
CA PRO A 90 27.59 -0.58 6.64
C PRO A 90 28.75 -1.55 6.42
N VAL A 91 28.55 -2.81 6.77
CA VAL A 91 29.55 -3.87 6.64
C VAL A 91 29.51 -4.48 5.23
N GLY A 92 30.69 -4.73 4.66
CA GLY A 92 30.85 -5.37 3.34
C GLY A 92 30.65 -4.44 2.14
N PRO A 93 30.70 -4.97 0.90
CA PRO A 93 30.43 -4.22 -0.31
C PRO A 93 28.99 -3.72 -0.35
N GLN A 94 28.81 -2.44 -0.67
CA GLN A 94 27.50 -1.79 -0.68
C GLN A 94 27.25 -1.05 -1.99
N VAL A 95 26.00 -0.90 -2.38
CA VAL A 95 25.63 -0.03 -3.50
C VAL A 95 25.55 1.40 -3.00
N GLY A 96 26.35 2.29 -3.59
CA GLY A 96 26.35 3.72 -3.32
C GLY A 96 25.96 4.53 -4.55
N LEU A 97 25.53 5.77 -4.34
CA LEU A 97 25.24 6.72 -5.41
C LEU A 97 25.99 8.02 -5.14
N LEU A 98 26.90 8.36 -6.04
CA LEU A 98 27.69 9.59 -5.98
C LEU A 98 27.08 10.66 -6.87
N PHE A 99 26.99 11.88 -6.35
CA PHE A 99 26.56 13.06 -7.07
C PHE A 99 27.64 14.13 -7.01
N LEU A 100 28.08 14.64 -8.15
CA LEU A 100 28.86 15.87 -8.24
C LEU A 100 27.89 17.02 -8.48
N LEU A 101 27.67 17.85 -7.46
CA LEU A 101 26.76 18.99 -7.54
C LEU A 101 27.42 20.19 -8.24
N ASN A 102 26.62 21.01 -8.91
CA ASN A 102 27.04 22.25 -9.54
C ASN A 102 27.51 23.24 -8.46
N GLY A 103 28.73 23.74 -8.61
CA GLY A 103 29.36 24.74 -7.72
C GLY A 103 30.15 25.77 -8.51
N LYS A 104 30.86 26.68 -7.82
CA LYS A 104 31.87 27.53 -8.47
C LYS A 104 32.99 26.64 -9.04
N ALA A 105 33.75 27.15 -10.01
CA ALA A 105 34.67 26.37 -10.85
C ALA A 105 35.68 25.47 -10.10
N ASP A 106 35.97 25.76 -8.83
CA ASP A 106 36.93 25.01 -7.98
C ASP A 106 36.26 24.20 -6.85
N ASP A 107 34.92 24.21 -6.76
CA ASP A 107 34.17 23.59 -5.66
C ASP A 107 33.64 22.21 -6.07
N HIS A 108 34.41 21.16 -5.79
CA HIS A 108 33.99 19.77 -5.98
C HIS A 108 33.07 19.34 -4.83
N HIS A 109 31.82 19.77 -4.89
CA HIS A 109 30.80 19.30 -3.96
C HIS A 109 30.32 17.92 -4.36
N VAL A 110 30.87 16.90 -3.72
CA VAL A 110 30.46 15.51 -3.93
C VAL A 110 29.65 15.05 -2.72
N VAL A 111 28.49 14.46 -2.99
CA VAL A 111 27.68 13.80 -1.96
C VAL A 111 27.49 12.33 -2.31
N LEU A 112 27.49 11.49 -1.29
CA LEU A 112 27.30 10.05 -1.36
C LEU A 112 26.01 9.70 -0.63
N HIS A 113 25.14 8.96 -1.29
CA HIS A 113 24.09 8.21 -0.61
C HIS A 113 24.48 6.74 -0.54
N LEU A 114 24.49 6.18 0.67
CA LEU A 114 24.92 4.81 0.94
C LEU A 114 24.10 4.22 2.08
N ALA A 115 23.49 3.05 1.84
CA ALA A 115 22.67 2.34 2.84
C ALA A 115 21.61 3.24 3.53
N GLY A 116 20.98 4.15 2.78
CA GLY A 116 19.92 5.04 3.29
C GLY A 116 20.41 6.31 3.99
N VAL A 117 21.73 6.55 3.98
CA VAL A 117 22.36 7.67 4.69
C VAL A 117 23.14 8.55 3.72
N TRP A 118 22.96 9.86 3.85
CA TRP A 118 23.74 10.87 3.14
C TRP A 118 25.08 11.18 3.83
N ARG A 119 26.12 11.35 3.02
CA ARG A 119 27.48 11.76 3.44
C ARG A 119 28.03 12.80 2.46
N GLU A 120 28.78 13.77 2.96
CA GLU A 120 29.58 14.66 2.11
C GLU A 120 30.95 14.03 1.85
N VAL A 121 31.48 14.23 0.63
CA VAL A 121 32.83 13.82 0.22
C VAL A 121 33.61 15.09 -0.10
N HIS A 122 34.44 15.53 0.85
CA HIS A 122 35.23 16.76 0.73
C HIS A 122 36.61 16.46 0.16
N ARG A 123 37.06 17.29 -0.77
CA ARG A 123 38.46 17.27 -1.22
C ARG A 123 39.35 17.96 -0.19
N GLN A 124 40.45 17.32 0.19
CA GLN A 124 41.48 17.88 1.07
C GLN A 124 42.86 17.57 0.48
N GLY A 125 43.41 18.53 -0.27
CA GLY A 125 44.62 18.32 -1.06
C GLY A 125 44.35 17.38 -2.25
N ASP A 126 45.12 16.30 -2.33
CA ASP A 126 44.97 15.25 -3.35
C ASP A 126 44.03 14.12 -2.91
N ASP A 127 43.63 14.10 -1.64
CA ASP A 127 42.76 13.08 -1.05
C ASP A 127 41.32 13.59 -0.85
N TYR A 128 40.39 12.65 -0.63
CA TYR A 128 39.01 12.95 -0.25
C TYR A 128 38.69 12.40 1.13
N ARG A 129 37.81 13.08 1.88
CA ARG A 129 37.33 12.65 3.20
C ARG A 129 35.81 12.60 3.25
N LEU A 130 35.30 11.59 3.93
CA LEU A 130 33.88 11.44 4.22
C LEU A 130 33.53 12.17 5.52
N ALA A 131 32.45 12.93 5.47
CA ALA A 131 31.83 13.56 6.63
C ALA A 131 30.33 13.22 6.68
N PRO A 132 29.69 13.27 7.86
CA PRO A 132 28.24 13.33 7.93
C PRO A 132 27.70 14.45 7.04
N ASP A 133 26.54 14.24 6.43
CA ASP A 133 25.93 15.29 5.62
C ASP A 133 25.56 16.51 6.48
N GLY A 134 26.10 17.67 6.13
CA GLY A 134 25.80 18.96 6.76
C GLY A 134 24.70 19.76 6.05
N ARG A 135 24.11 19.22 4.96
CA ARG A 135 23.12 19.92 4.13
C ARG A 135 21.68 19.47 4.37
N GLU A 136 21.45 18.54 5.30
CA GLU A 136 20.13 17.99 5.61
C GLU A 136 19.47 17.31 4.39
N LEU A 137 20.27 16.69 3.51
CA LEU A 137 19.81 15.96 2.33
C LEU A 137 18.97 14.73 2.64
N GLN A 138 18.91 14.32 3.91
CA GLN A 138 17.93 13.34 4.38
C GLN A 138 16.49 13.79 4.06
N GLY A 139 16.23 15.11 4.01
CA GLY A 139 14.97 15.63 3.49
C GLY A 139 14.79 15.34 2.00
N VAL A 140 15.83 15.36 1.18
CA VAL A 140 15.69 15.10 -0.27
C VAL A 140 15.28 13.66 -0.56
N TRP A 141 15.86 12.72 0.18
CA TRP A 141 15.54 11.31 0.06
C TRP A 141 15.79 10.60 1.39
N HIS A 142 14.74 9.97 1.91
CA HIS A 142 14.78 9.14 3.11
C HIS A 142 14.29 7.74 2.76
N GLY A 143 15.08 7.02 1.97
CA GLY A 143 14.77 5.65 1.57
C GLY A 143 16.02 4.90 1.11
N ASP A 144 15.87 3.66 0.64
CA ASP A 144 17.02 2.85 0.22
C ASP A 144 17.80 3.47 -0.96
N THR A 145 19.10 3.16 -1.04
CA THR A 145 19.99 3.70 -2.10
C THR A 145 19.63 3.20 -3.48
N ARG A 146 19.13 1.96 -3.61
CA ARG A 146 18.67 1.45 -4.90
C ARG A 146 17.38 2.13 -5.34
N MET A 147 16.50 2.45 -4.39
CA MET A 147 15.29 3.22 -4.67
C MET A 147 15.65 4.63 -5.17
N LEU A 148 16.62 5.32 -4.53
CA LEU A 148 17.12 6.60 -5.03
C LEU A 148 17.72 6.47 -6.44
N ALA A 149 18.46 5.40 -6.72
CA ALA A 149 18.99 5.17 -8.07
C ALA A 149 17.85 5.00 -9.10
N HIS A 150 16.74 4.37 -8.73
CA HIS A 150 15.55 4.27 -9.58
C HIS A 150 14.90 5.66 -9.78
N ALA A 151 14.75 6.43 -8.69
CA ALA A 151 14.25 7.80 -8.73
C ALA A 151 15.09 8.71 -9.65
N VAL A 152 16.43 8.60 -9.60
CA VAL A 152 17.33 9.35 -10.48
C VAL A 152 17.11 8.96 -11.95
N ARG A 153 17.03 7.66 -12.25
CA ARG A 153 16.77 7.19 -13.62
C ARG A 153 15.43 7.72 -14.14
N TRP A 154 14.40 7.72 -13.31
CA TRP A 154 13.12 8.32 -13.65
C TRP A 154 13.26 9.81 -13.94
N CYS A 155 13.93 10.58 -13.08
CA CYS A 155 14.15 12.02 -13.29
C CYS A 155 14.86 12.32 -14.61
N LEU A 156 15.79 11.46 -15.02
CA LEU A 156 16.53 11.58 -16.27
C LEU A 156 15.69 11.19 -17.50
N ALA A 157 14.74 10.27 -17.34
CA ALA A 157 13.91 9.74 -18.42
C ALA A 157 12.61 10.52 -18.66
N GLU A 158 12.01 11.08 -17.61
CA GLU A 158 10.71 11.77 -17.65
C GLU A 158 10.87 13.28 -17.33
N PRO A 159 10.74 14.16 -18.35
CA PRO A 159 10.86 15.61 -18.16
C PRO A 159 9.88 16.21 -17.15
N ARG A 160 8.74 15.54 -16.91
CA ARG A 160 7.72 15.95 -15.94
C ARG A 160 7.80 15.17 -14.62
N ALA A 161 8.94 14.56 -14.31
CA ALA A 161 9.15 13.87 -13.05
C ALA A 161 8.85 14.78 -11.86
N ASP A 162 8.10 14.24 -10.90
CA ASP A 162 7.66 14.90 -9.68
C ASP A 162 7.74 13.95 -8.47
N PHE A 163 8.04 14.51 -7.30
CA PHE A 163 8.06 13.83 -6.02
C PHE A 163 7.21 14.67 -5.06
N PRO A 164 6.06 14.16 -4.57
CA PRO A 164 5.21 14.92 -3.68
C PRO A 164 5.93 15.16 -2.34
N THR A 165 5.74 16.36 -1.80
CA THR A 165 6.32 16.79 -0.52
C THR A 165 5.26 16.95 0.57
N ALA A 166 4.00 16.69 0.24
CA ALA A 166 2.84 16.73 1.12
C ALA A 166 1.76 15.80 0.54
N ALA A 167 0.80 15.36 1.37
CA ALA A 167 -0.29 14.50 0.93
C ALA A 167 -1.16 15.13 -0.18
N GLY A 168 -1.19 16.46 -0.26
CA GLY A 168 -1.86 17.18 -1.35
C GLY A 168 -3.40 17.17 -1.28
N ILE A 169 -3.98 16.68 -0.18
CA ILE A 169 -5.41 16.67 0.07
C ILE A 169 -5.74 17.19 1.47
N THR A 170 -7.01 17.52 1.68
CA THR A 170 -7.63 17.83 2.97
C THR A 170 -8.90 17.00 3.08
N TRP A 171 -9.23 16.56 4.30
CA TRP A 171 -10.55 15.97 4.56
C TRP A 171 -11.61 17.08 4.62
N GLN A 172 -12.83 16.75 4.22
CA GLN A 172 -13.98 17.62 4.44
C GLN A 172 -14.17 17.80 5.94
N LYS A 173 -14.52 19.02 6.36
CA LYS A 173 -14.72 19.33 7.78
C LYS A 173 -15.95 18.65 8.36
N GLU A 174 -16.98 18.44 7.53
CA GLU A 174 -18.17 17.70 7.90
C GLU A 174 -17.93 16.22 7.56
N LEU A 175 -17.54 15.46 8.58
CA LEU A 175 -17.35 14.02 8.49
C LEU A 175 -18.61 13.33 9.01
N PRO A 176 -19.53 12.89 8.15
CA PRO A 176 -20.81 12.37 8.62
C PRO A 176 -20.66 11.00 9.27
N VAL A 177 -21.38 10.82 10.37
CA VAL A 177 -21.72 9.48 10.84
C VAL A 177 -22.81 8.95 9.93
N VAL A 178 -22.49 7.91 9.17
CA VAL A 178 -23.38 7.38 8.13
C VAL A 178 -24.18 6.17 8.61
N ALA A 179 -23.67 5.44 9.60
CA ALA A 179 -24.36 4.30 10.19
C ALA A 179 -23.86 4.01 11.61
N THR A 180 -24.66 3.23 12.35
CA THR A 180 -24.25 2.58 13.60
C THR A 180 -24.57 1.10 13.49
N LEU A 181 -23.55 0.25 13.63
CA LEU A 181 -23.59 -1.19 13.49
C LEU A 181 -23.51 -1.88 14.86
N PRO A 182 -23.97 -3.13 14.98
CA PRO A 182 -23.63 -3.96 16.13
C PRO A 182 -22.10 -4.16 16.24
N ALA A 183 -21.53 -3.81 17.39
CA ALA A 183 -20.11 -3.98 17.68
C ALA A 183 -19.85 -5.31 18.45
N PRO A 184 -18.63 -5.87 18.40
CA PRO A 184 -17.45 -5.40 17.65
C PRO A 184 -17.51 -5.74 16.17
N ILE A 185 -16.82 -4.95 15.35
CA ILE A 185 -16.75 -5.14 13.90
C ILE A 185 -15.49 -5.96 13.55
N GLN A 186 -15.70 -7.12 12.94
CA GLN A 186 -14.66 -8.11 12.69
C GLN A 186 -14.00 -7.96 11.32
N ALA A 187 -14.74 -7.49 10.31
CA ALA A 187 -14.24 -7.22 8.97
C ALA A 187 -15.08 -6.14 8.29
N ALA A 188 -14.50 -5.46 7.31
CA ALA A 188 -15.19 -4.50 6.47
C ALA A 188 -14.60 -4.47 5.07
N GLN A 189 -15.43 -4.26 4.06
CA GLN A 189 -15.00 -4.11 2.66
C GLN A 189 -15.96 -3.17 1.93
N ALA A 190 -15.43 -2.36 1.02
CA ALA A 190 -16.26 -1.68 0.04
C ALA A 190 -16.67 -2.69 -1.05
N LEU A 191 -17.98 -2.85 -1.26
CA LEU A 191 -18.54 -3.73 -2.28
C LEU A 191 -19.07 -2.89 -3.44
N PHE A 192 -18.51 -3.11 -4.62
CA PHE A 192 -18.95 -2.52 -5.87
C PHE A 192 -19.61 -3.58 -6.76
N GLU A 193 -20.92 -3.50 -6.90
CA GLU A 193 -21.67 -4.35 -7.83
C GLU A 193 -21.43 -3.89 -9.29
N PRO A 194 -21.35 -4.79 -10.27
CA PRO A 194 -21.09 -4.43 -11.67
C PRO A 194 -21.97 -3.31 -12.24
N ASP A 195 -23.25 -3.27 -11.87
CA ASP A 195 -24.23 -2.27 -12.32
C ASP A 195 -24.43 -1.08 -11.36
N ALA A 196 -23.72 -1.06 -10.24
CA ALA A 196 -23.85 0.03 -9.27
C ALA A 196 -23.19 1.31 -9.78
N ARG A 197 -23.61 2.47 -9.26
CA ARG A 197 -22.92 3.75 -9.47
C ARG A 197 -22.03 4.14 -8.29
N ARG A 198 -22.05 3.36 -7.21
CA ARG A 198 -21.36 3.61 -5.96
C ARG A 198 -21.12 2.30 -5.23
N ALA A 199 -20.11 2.29 -4.36
CA ALA A 199 -19.87 1.17 -3.48
C ALA A 199 -20.87 1.17 -2.30
N SER A 200 -21.26 -0.03 -1.88
CA SER A 200 -21.88 -0.29 -0.58
C SER A 200 -20.79 -0.65 0.43
N LEU A 201 -21.03 -0.42 1.71
CA LEU A 201 -20.14 -0.88 2.78
C LEU A 201 -20.63 -2.23 3.31
N TRP A 202 -19.87 -3.28 3.12
CA TRP A 202 -20.09 -4.54 3.81
C TRP A 202 -19.31 -4.56 5.14
N ALA A 203 -19.96 -4.99 6.22
CA ALA A 203 -19.35 -5.11 7.53
C ALA A 203 -19.81 -6.39 8.24
N LEU A 204 -18.85 -7.13 8.80
CA LEU A 204 -19.07 -8.34 9.58
C LEU A 204 -19.17 -7.99 11.07
N GLY A 205 -20.34 -8.22 11.67
CA GLY A 205 -20.56 -8.13 13.10
C GLY A 205 -20.44 -9.48 13.82
N PRO A 206 -20.69 -9.54 15.13
CA PRO A 206 -20.48 -10.76 15.94
C PRO A 206 -21.52 -11.87 15.67
N HIS A 207 -22.71 -11.52 15.19
CA HIS A 207 -23.83 -12.44 14.94
C HIS A 207 -24.52 -12.24 13.60
N SER A 208 -24.26 -11.12 12.93
CA SER A 208 -24.77 -10.84 11.59
C SER A 208 -23.84 -9.90 10.84
N SER A 209 -23.83 -10.04 9.52
CA SER A 209 -23.17 -9.10 8.62
C SER A 209 -24.20 -8.13 8.05
N ARG A 210 -23.76 -6.93 7.66
CA ARG A 210 -24.63 -5.95 7.00
C ARG A 210 -24.01 -5.45 5.72
N LEU A 211 -24.85 -5.28 4.70
CA LEU A 211 -24.50 -4.56 3.49
C LEU A 211 -25.21 -3.21 3.49
N LEU A 212 -24.47 -2.13 3.68
CA LEU A 212 -25.01 -0.78 3.80
C LEU A 212 -24.86 -0.01 2.49
N PRO A 213 -25.95 0.29 1.76
CA PRO A 213 -25.91 1.22 0.64
C PRO A 213 -25.81 2.65 1.20
N LEU A 214 -24.59 3.14 1.40
CA LEU A 214 -24.38 4.48 1.92
C LEU A 214 -24.95 5.51 0.93
N THR A 215 -25.77 6.44 1.42
CA THR A 215 -26.42 7.46 0.59
C THR A 215 -25.89 8.86 0.91
N PRO A 216 -25.85 9.78 -0.08
CA PRO A 216 -25.47 11.16 0.17
C PRO A 216 -26.35 11.86 1.22
N ALA A 217 -27.62 11.48 1.38
CA ALA A 217 -28.49 12.04 2.41
C ALA A 217 -28.10 11.62 3.84
N ALA A 218 -27.65 10.37 4.01
CA ALA A 218 -27.05 9.90 5.26
C ALA A 218 -25.72 10.60 5.58
N ALA A 219 -25.01 11.07 4.54
CA ALA A 219 -23.77 11.83 4.64
C ALA A 219 -23.96 13.32 5.03
N VAL A 220 -25.19 13.83 5.20
CA VAL A 220 -25.45 15.23 5.62
C VAL A 220 -25.97 15.29 7.08
N GLY A 221 -25.72 14.25 7.88
CA GLY A 221 -25.93 14.28 9.34
C GLY A 221 -27.39 14.27 9.82
N THR A 222 -28.37 14.01 8.95
CA THR A 222 -29.80 14.07 9.30
C THR A 222 -30.49 12.70 9.47
N SER A 223 -29.83 11.58 9.13
CA SER A 223 -30.39 10.24 9.28
C SER A 223 -29.28 9.19 9.34
N THR A 224 -29.13 8.53 10.49
CA THR A 224 -28.37 7.27 10.57
C THR A 224 -29.20 6.18 9.88
N THR A 225 -28.66 5.55 8.84
CA THR A 225 -29.30 4.34 8.30
C THR A 225 -28.95 3.19 9.22
N ASN A 226 -29.91 2.71 10.01
CA ASN A 226 -29.74 1.48 10.78
C ASN A 226 -29.73 0.22 9.89
N GLY A 227 -29.73 0.37 8.56
CA GLY A 227 -30.00 -0.72 7.62
C GLY A 227 -31.45 -1.22 7.72
N SER A 228 -32.02 -1.67 6.60
CA SER A 228 -33.23 -2.47 6.60
C SER A 228 -32.91 -3.89 7.12
N PRO A 229 -33.85 -4.64 7.71
CA PRO A 229 -33.68 -6.09 7.90
C PRO A 229 -33.30 -6.84 6.62
N ALA A 230 -33.65 -6.29 5.44
CA ALA A 230 -33.24 -6.83 4.14
C ALA A 230 -31.72 -6.69 3.86
N ASP A 231 -31.02 -5.82 4.60
CA ASP A 231 -29.58 -5.61 4.49
C ASP A 231 -28.77 -6.55 5.41
N GLU A 232 -29.46 -7.32 6.24
CA GLU A 232 -28.86 -8.26 7.20
C GLU A 232 -28.59 -9.61 6.54
N ILE A 233 -27.34 -10.06 6.63
CA ILE A 233 -26.89 -11.36 6.15
C ILE A 233 -26.54 -12.21 7.36
N THR A 234 -27.27 -13.31 7.54
CA THR A 234 -27.07 -14.24 8.66
C THR A 234 -25.97 -15.24 8.35
N GLY A 235 -25.14 -15.58 9.33
CA GLY A 235 -24.05 -16.53 9.14
C GLY A 235 -22.89 -16.25 10.07
N ASP A 236 -22.23 -17.32 10.49
CA ASP A 236 -21.13 -17.27 11.45
C ASP A 236 -19.82 -17.55 10.71
N GLY A 237 -18.80 -16.74 10.97
CA GLY A 237 -17.45 -17.03 10.50
C GLY A 237 -16.64 -15.79 10.07
N PRO A 238 -15.34 -15.74 10.38
CA PRO A 238 -14.49 -14.59 10.05
C PRO A 238 -13.99 -14.59 8.61
N HIS A 239 -14.21 -15.67 7.85
CA HIS A 239 -13.71 -15.82 6.49
C HIS A 239 -14.82 -15.60 5.48
N PHE A 240 -14.54 -14.82 4.44
CA PHE A 240 -15.51 -14.50 3.42
C PHE A 240 -14.85 -14.20 2.08
N CYS A 241 -15.60 -14.34 0.99
CA CYS A 241 -15.23 -13.79 -0.30
C CYS A 241 -16.47 -13.49 -1.15
N TRP A 242 -16.34 -12.50 -2.03
CA TRP A 242 -17.37 -12.07 -2.97
C TRP A 242 -17.08 -12.63 -4.36
N LEU A 243 -18.08 -13.23 -5.00
CA LEU A 243 -17.99 -13.72 -6.37
C LEU A 243 -19.39 -14.00 -6.91
N ASP A 244 -19.58 -13.89 -8.23
CA ASP A 244 -20.81 -14.33 -8.89
C ASP A 244 -20.77 -15.86 -9.09
N PHE A 245 -21.25 -16.63 -8.11
CA PHE A 245 -21.09 -18.08 -8.07
C PHE A 245 -22.05 -18.79 -9.03
N ASP A 246 -23.25 -18.25 -9.23
CA ASP A 246 -24.27 -18.81 -10.13
C ASP A 246 -24.29 -18.18 -11.53
N GLN A 247 -23.46 -17.16 -11.77
CA GLN A 247 -23.30 -16.46 -13.05
C GLN A 247 -24.55 -15.67 -13.46
N ASP A 248 -25.30 -15.15 -12.49
CA ASP A 248 -26.46 -14.28 -12.74
C ASP A 248 -26.07 -12.80 -12.97
N GLY A 249 -24.79 -12.46 -12.78
CA GLY A 249 -24.22 -11.12 -12.94
C GLY A 249 -24.20 -10.29 -11.65
N ARG A 250 -24.76 -10.80 -10.54
CA ARG A 250 -24.69 -10.20 -9.20
C ARG A 250 -23.63 -10.90 -8.37
N LEU A 251 -23.10 -10.22 -7.37
CA LEU A 251 -22.15 -10.82 -6.47
C LEU A 251 -22.86 -11.58 -5.33
N ASP A 252 -22.44 -12.83 -5.16
CA ASP A 252 -22.80 -13.66 -4.02
C ASP A 252 -21.71 -13.58 -2.94
N LEU A 253 -22.10 -13.87 -1.70
CA LEU A 253 -21.20 -13.92 -0.56
C LEU A 253 -21.02 -15.36 -0.09
N LEU A 254 -19.80 -15.88 -0.19
CA LEU A 254 -19.42 -17.12 0.47
C LEU A 254 -18.86 -16.80 1.86
N LEU A 255 -19.51 -17.31 2.91
CA LEU A 255 -19.05 -17.22 4.29
C LEU A 255 -18.52 -18.58 4.75
N ALA A 256 -17.47 -18.58 5.58
CA ALA A 256 -16.99 -19.78 6.24
C ALA A 256 -16.77 -19.57 7.74
N SER A 257 -17.40 -20.44 8.52
CA SER A 257 -16.97 -20.74 9.88
C SER A 257 -15.77 -21.67 9.84
N GLN A 258 -15.21 -22.03 11.00
CA GLN A 258 -14.17 -23.06 11.05
C GLN A 258 -14.66 -24.42 10.55
N GLN A 259 -15.97 -24.71 10.53
CA GLN A 259 -16.49 -26.06 10.27
C GLN A 259 -17.44 -26.16 9.08
N SER A 260 -17.83 -25.04 8.48
CA SER A 260 -18.82 -25.05 7.40
C SER A 260 -18.72 -23.83 6.50
N LEU A 261 -19.12 -24.02 5.25
CA LEU A 261 -19.30 -22.99 4.25
C LEU A 261 -20.79 -22.73 4.06
N ARG A 262 -21.15 -21.48 3.77
CA ARG A 262 -22.52 -21.11 3.41
C ARG A 262 -22.46 -20.05 2.32
N LEU A 263 -23.17 -20.31 1.22
CA LEU A 263 -23.33 -19.34 0.15
C LEU A 263 -24.59 -18.51 0.42
N GLN A 264 -24.47 -17.20 0.27
CA GLN A 264 -25.54 -16.22 0.39
C GLN A 264 -25.72 -15.57 -0.98
N GLN A 265 -26.90 -15.76 -1.57
CA GLN A 265 -27.24 -15.26 -2.90
C GLN A 265 -28.38 -14.27 -2.81
N ARG A 266 -28.56 -13.43 -3.83
CA ARG A 266 -29.72 -12.54 -3.90
C ARG A 266 -30.79 -13.12 -4.80
N ASP A 267 -32.03 -13.12 -4.34
CA ASP A 267 -33.15 -13.43 -5.22
C ASP A 267 -33.50 -12.26 -6.16
N GLN A 268 -34.48 -12.47 -7.04
CA GLN A 268 -34.94 -11.45 -8.00
C GLN A 268 -35.48 -10.18 -7.31
N ALA A 269 -35.95 -10.28 -6.07
CA ALA A 269 -36.40 -9.14 -5.28
C ALA A 269 -35.24 -8.45 -4.53
N GLY A 270 -34.02 -8.99 -4.61
CA GLY A 270 -32.82 -8.49 -3.95
C GLY A 270 -32.66 -8.97 -2.51
N ALA A 271 -33.51 -9.89 -2.03
CA ALA A 271 -33.40 -10.43 -0.68
C ALA A 271 -32.36 -11.54 -0.61
N TRP A 272 -31.63 -11.61 0.51
CA TRP A 272 -30.61 -12.63 0.73
C TRP A 272 -31.23 -14.01 1.01
N GLN A 273 -30.76 -15.02 0.29
CA GLN A 273 -31.08 -16.41 0.49
C GLN A 273 -29.81 -17.21 0.77
N ALA A 274 -29.84 -17.97 1.86
CA ALA A 274 -28.76 -18.84 2.27
C ALA A 274 -28.94 -20.25 1.71
N THR A 275 -27.86 -20.86 1.22
CA THR A 275 -27.84 -22.31 1.02
C THR A 275 -27.80 -23.03 2.36
N ASP A 276 -28.14 -24.33 2.35
CA ASP A 276 -27.78 -25.21 3.46
C ASP A 276 -26.26 -25.12 3.73
N PRO A 277 -25.84 -25.14 5.00
CA PRO A 277 -24.42 -25.12 5.33
C PRO A 277 -23.75 -26.40 4.80
N LEU A 278 -22.68 -26.23 4.03
CA LEU A 278 -21.83 -27.33 3.57
C LEU A 278 -20.77 -27.61 4.63
N PRO A 279 -20.77 -28.79 5.29
CA PRO A 279 -19.76 -29.12 6.29
C PRO A 279 -18.38 -29.25 5.64
N SER A 280 -17.36 -28.71 6.32
CA SER A 280 -15.98 -28.93 5.98
C SER A 280 -15.41 -30.09 6.79
N PRO A 281 -14.69 -31.03 6.18
CA PRO A 281 -14.06 -32.13 6.90
C PRO A 281 -12.87 -31.66 7.77
N GLN A 282 -12.38 -30.45 7.55
CA GLN A 282 -11.20 -29.87 8.20
C GLN A 282 -11.46 -28.42 8.58
N PRO A 283 -10.76 -27.89 9.61
CA PRO A 283 -10.85 -26.48 9.96
C PRO A 283 -10.56 -25.58 8.76
N ILE A 284 -11.50 -24.69 8.42
CA ILE A 284 -11.30 -23.66 7.39
C ILE A 284 -10.48 -22.52 7.99
N LEU A 285 -9.44 -22.11 7.27
CA LEU A 285 -8.44 -21.13 7.71
C LEU A 285 -8.51 -19.83 6.90
N ALA A 286 -8.93 -19.90 5.63
CA ALA A 286 -9.11 -18.73 4.78
C ALA A 286 -9.99 -19.03 3.55
N LEU A 287 -10.53 -17.97 2.97
CA LEU A 287 -11.22 -17.96 1.68
C LEU A 287 -10.59 -16.92 0.76
N ALA A 288 -10.56 -17.21 -0.54
CA ALA A 288 -10.25 -16.21 -1.57
C ALA A 288 -11.04 -16.47 -2.84
N ALA A 289 -11.58 -15.40 -3.44
CA ALA A 289 -12.21 -15.46 -4.75
C ALA A 289 -11.17 -15.85 -5.82
N TRP A 290 -11.55 -16.77 -6.70
CA TRP A 290 -10.68 -17.35 -7.73
C TRP A 290 -11.53 -17.78 -8.94
N GLN A 291 -10.88 -18.24 -10.01
CA GLN A 291 -11.59 -18.85 -11.13
C GLN A 291 -10.89 -20.14 -11.57
N GLY A 292 -11.41 -21.27 -11.09
CA GLY A 292 -11.02 -22.62 -11.52
C GLY A 292 -11.71 -23.01 -12.82
N GLY A 293 -11.38 -22.31 -13.91
CA GLY A 293 -11.80 -22.66 -15.26
C GLY A 293 -13.04 -21.90 -15.74
N PRO A 294 -14.04 -22.56 -16.36
CA PRO A 294 -15.20 -21.85 -16.89
C PRO A 294 -16.14 -21.33 -15.80
N ALA A 295 -16.06 -21.84 -14.57
CA ALA A 295 -16.93 -21.47 -13.46
C ALA A 295 -16.21 -20.58 -12.44
N ALA A 296 -16.97 -19.66 -11.85
CA ALA A 296 -16.61 -18.97 -10.63
C ALA A 296 -16.33 -19.97 -9.50
N ALA A 297 -15.24 -19.76 -8.76
CA ALA A 297 -14.83 -20.63 -7.66
C ALA A 297 -14.19 -19.82 -6.52
N ALA A 298 -14.16 -20.37 -5.31
CA ALA A 298 -13.32 -19.83 -4.25
C ALA A 298 -12.30 -20.88 -3.81
N ILE A 299 -11.08 -20.42 -3.52
CA ILE A 299 -10.10 -21.25 -2.82
C ILE A 299 -10.51 -21.32 -1.36
N VAL A 300 -10.56 -22.54 -0.84
CA VAL A 300 -10.83 -22.86 0.57
C VAL A 300 -9.55 -23.45 1.14
N ALA A 301 -8.86 -22.68 1.98
CA ALA A 301 -7.70 -23.18 2.69
C ALA A 301 -8.13 -23.88 3.98
N THR A 302 -7.62 -25.09 4.20
CA THR A 302 -7.88 -25.88 5.41
C THR A 302 -6.59 -26.44 5.99
N ALA A 303 -6.63 -26.89 7.23
CA ALA A 303 -5.46 -27.48 7.91
C ALA A 303 -4.88 -28.72 7.21
N ALA A 304 -5.65 -29.40 6.33
CA ALA A 304 -5.19 -30.58 5.59
C ALA A 304 -4.86 -30.31 4.12
N GLY A 305 -5.07 -29.08 3.64
CA GLY A 305 -4.88 -28.73 2.24
C GLY A 305 -5.94 -27.78 1.70
N TRP A 306 -5.88 -27.54 0.39
CA TRP A 306 -6.83 -26.65 -0.27
C TRP A 306 -7.93 -27.41 -0.99
N SER A 307 -9.06 -26.75 -1.15
CA SER A 307 -10.17 -27.20 -1.98
C SER A 307 -10.73 -26.00 -2.74
N GLN A 308 -11.51 -26.27 -3.78
CA GLN A 308 -12.26 -25.23 -4.46
C GLN A 308 -13.74 -25.36 -4.11
N ALA A 309 -14.35 -24.28 -3.63
CA ALA A 309 -15.78 -24.16 -3.47
C ALA A 309 -16.38 -23.72 -4.80
N VAL A 310 -17.35 -24.46 -5.30
CA VAL A 310 -18.09 -24.16 -6.53
C VAL A 310 -19.59 -24.33 -6.31
N TYR A 311 -20.39 -23.50 -6.95
CA TYR A 311 -21.85 -23.65 -6.96
C TYR A 311 -22.28 -24.25 -8.30
N ARG A 312 -22.83 -25.47 -8.27
CA ARG A 312 -23.26 -26.20 -9.47
C ARG A 312 -24.48 -27.05 -9.16
N GLN A 313 -25.44 -27.09 -10.08
CA GLN A 313 -26.68 -27.84 -9.93
C GLN A 313 -27.42 -27.43 -8.64
N GLU A 314 -27.52 -26.12 -8.41
CA GLU A 314 -28.19 -25.52 -7.24
C GLU A 314 -27.62 -25.96 -5.88
N LYS A 315 -26.35 -26.39 -5.86
CA LYS A 315 -25.67 -26.85 -4.66
C LYS A 315 -24.24 -26.35 -4.59
N LEU A 316 -23.86 -25.91 -3.39
CA LEU A 316 -22.47 -25.65 -3.04
C LEU A 316 -21.73 -26.99 -2.87
N GLN A 317 -20.56 -27.11 -3.50
CA GLN A 317 -19.75 -28.31 -3.49
C GLN A 317 -18.27 -27.95 -3.25
N LEU A 318 -17.56 -28.80 -2.51
CA LEU A 318 -16.11 -28.77 -2.40
C LEU A 318 -15.51 -29.77 -3.37
N LEU A 319 -14.70 -29.29 -4.30
CA LEU A 319 -13.90 -30.14 -5.18
C LEU A 319 -12.44 -30.10 -4.73
N PRO A 320 -11.69 -31.20 -4.94
CA PRO A 320 -10.26 -31.19 -4.70
C PRO A 320 -9.58 -30.09 -5.51
N LEU A 321 -8.68 -29.36 -4.85
CA LEU A 321 -7.66 -28.54 -5.48
C LEU A 321 -6.35 -29.17 -5.02
N ALA A 322 -5.55 -29.73 -5.91
CA ALA A 322 -4.35 -30.45 -5.50
C ALA A 322 -3.17 -29.48 -5.32
N PRO A 323 -2.77 -29.09 -4.10
CA PRO A 323 -1.43 -28.55 -3.92
C PRO A 323 -0.45 -29.71 -4.09
N ARG A 324 0.54 -29.57 -4.98
CA ARG A 324 1.65 -30.53 -5.08
C ARG A 324 2.66 -30.39 -3.92
N ALA A 325 2.28 -29.86 -2.75
CA ALA A 325 3.20 -29.58 -1.65
C ALA A 325 2.51 -29.31 -0.30
N GLN A 326 3.32 -29.23 0.76
CA GLN A 326 2.93 -28.83 2.11
C GLN A 326 2.63 -27.32 2.16
N LEU A 327 1.49 -26.99 2.74
CA LEU A 327 1.00 -25.62 2.96
C LEU A 327 1.27 -25.20 4.41
N LEU A 328 1.23 -23.90 4.65
CA LEU A 328 1.41 -23.39 6.00
C LEU A 328 0.18 -23.74 6.86
N GLN A 329 0.41 -24.31 8.04
CA GLN A 329 -0.67 -24.61 8.99
C GLN A 329 -0.94 -23.40 9.87
N GLY A 330 -2.20 -23.15 10.24
CA GLY A 330 -2.60 -22.06 11.14
C GLY A 330 -3.45 -20.99 10.45
N ASP A 331 -3.92 -19.99 11.21
CA ASP A 331 -4.76 -18.93 10.66
C ASP A 331 -3.98 -18.17 9.56
N CYS A 332 -4.55 -18.14 8.35
CA CYS A 332 -3.89 -17.54 7.20
C CYS A 332 -4.72 -16.47 6.50
N ARG A 333 -4.06 -15.74 5.59
CA ARG A 333 -4.64 -14.81 4.63
C ARG A 333 -4.15 -15.20 3.26
N LEU A 334 -5.05 -15.16 2.29
CA LEU A 334 -4.76 -15.46 0.91
C LEU A 334 -4.93 -14.19 0.08
N LEU A 335 -3.94 -13.90 -0.78
CA LEU A 335 -4.05 -12.90 -1.83
C LEU A 335 -3.94 -13.61 -3.17
N VAL A 336 -4.94 -13.39 -4.03
CA VAL A 336 -4.99 -13.94 -5.38
C VAL A 336 -4.84 -12.79 -6.37
N ALA A 337 -3.80 -12.85 -7.20
CA ALA A 337 -3.47 -11.81 -8.18
C ALA A 337 -2.49 -12.36 -9.23
N ASP A 338 -2.44 -11.77 -10.43
CA ASP A 338 -1.36 -12.03 -11.40
C ASP A 338 -0.10 -11.27 -10.96
N LEU A 339 0.79 -11.95 -10.24
CA LEU A 339 2.01 -11.38 -9.65
C LEU A 339 3.25 -11.62 -10.53
N THR A 340 3.14 -12.48 -11.54
CA THR A 340 4.19 -12.76 -12.53
C THR A 340 3.97 -12.08 -13.88
N GLY A 341 2.82 -11.44 -14.06
CA GLY A 341 2.43 -10.76 -15.30
C GLY A 341 2.17 -11.74 -16.45
N ASP A 342 1.89 -13.01 -16.17
CA ASP A 342 1.65 -14.05 -17.18
C ASP A 342 0.17 -14.26 -17.52
N GLY A 343 -0.72 -13.54 -16.83
CA GLY A 343 -2.15 -13.60 -17.02
C GLY A 343 -2.85 -14.78 -16.37
N LEU A 344 -2.15 -15.49 -15.49
CA LEU A 344 -2.69 -16.51 -14.61
C LEU A 344 -2.77 -15.96 -13.18
N ALA A 345 -3.78 -16.37 -12.43
CA ALA A 345 -3.88 -15.99 -11.04
C ALA A 345 -2.83 -16.74 -10.22
N ASP A 346 -1.92 -16.01 -9.58
CA ASP A 346 -1.00 -16.50 -8.57
C ASP A 346 -1.61 -16.36 -7.17
N LEU A 347 -0.96 -16.98 -6.18
CA LEU A 347 -1.39 -16.92 -4.80
C LEU A 347 -0.23 -16.55 -3.86
N VAL A 348 -0.54 -15.72 -2.86
CA VAL A 348 0.31 -15.48 -1.69
C VAL A 348 -0.42 -15.93 -0.44
N GLU A 349 0.20 -16.82 0.33
CA GLU A 349 -0.29 -17.29 1.62
C GLU A 349 0.54 -16.65 2.74
N LEU A 350 -0.10 -15.82 3.56
CA LEU A 350 0.46 -15.27 4.79
C LEU A 350 -0.15 -16.03 5.97
N SER A 351 0.67 -16.65 6.81
CA SER A 351 0.24 -17.39 7.99
C SER A 351 1.09 -17.04 9.21
N ASP A 352 0.80 -17.71 10.31
CA ASP A 352 1.64 -17.72 11.51
C ASP A 352 2.89 -18.60 11.41
N GLN A 353 3.15 -19.22 10.26
CA GLN A 353 4.32 -20.06 10.02
C GLN A 353 5.23 -19.50 8.92
N GLY A 354 4.84 -18.38 8.30
CA GLY A 354 5.62 -17.72 7.26
C GLY A 354 4.78 -17.14 6.13
N LEU A 355 5.47 -16.82 5.04
CA LEU A 355 4.89 -16.24 3.83
C LEU A 355 5.35 -17.07 2.62
N GLN A 356 4.41 -17.53 1.82
CA GLN A 356 4.69 -18.35 0.64
C GLN A 356 4.00 -17.80 -0.60
N PHE A 357 4.69 -17.97 -1.74
CA PHE A 357 4.20 -17.64 -3.06
C PHE A 357 3.97 -18.92 -3.86
N LEU A 358 2.83 -19.01 -4.52
CA LEU A 358 2.46 -20.12 -5.39
C LEU A 358 2.08 -19.57 -6.77
N GLN A 359 2.90 -19.89 -7.77
CA GLN A 359 2.65 -19.44 -9.14
C GLN A 359 1.50 -20.23 -9.77
N GLY A 360 0.55 -19.54 -10.38
CA GLY A 360 -0.52 -20.13 -11.18
C GLY A 360 0.03 -20.92 -12.38
N GLN A 361 -0.68 -21.97 -12.78
CA GLN A 361 -0.32 -22.81 -13.92
C GLN A 361 -1.46 -22.87 -14.95
N PRO A 362 -1.16 -23.12 -16.25
CA PRO A 362 -2.17 -23.15 -17.30
C PRO A 362 -3.28 -24.19 -17.10
N ASP A 363 -3.00 -25.24 -16.32
CA ASP A 363 -3.96 -26.28 -15.94
C ASP A 363 -4.81 -25.90 -14.72
N GLN A 364 -4.77 -24.63 -14.30
CA GLN A 364 -5.48 -24.08 -13.15
C GLN A 364 -5.08 -24.73 -11.82
N GLN A 365 -3.86 -25.26 -11.78
CA GLN A 365 -3.18 -25.65 -10.55
C GLN A 365 -2.16 -24.58 -10.17
N PHE A 366 -1.48 -24.82 -9.05
CA PHE A 366 -0.38 -23.98 -8.59
C PHE A 366 0.93 -24.78 -8.59
N ALA A 367 2.03 -24.10 -8.92
CA ALA A 367 3.36 -24.62 -8.70
C ALA A 367 3.60 -24.89 -7.21
N PRO A 368 4.60 -25.74 -6.85
CA PRO A 368 5.01 -25.88 -5.47
C PRO A 368 5.32 -24.52 -4.83
N PRO A 369 4.91 -24.30 -3.57
CA PRO A 369 5.11 -23.05 -2.85
C PRO A 369 6.60 -22.75 -2.70
N VAL A 370 6.92 -21.47 -2.87
CA VAL A 370 8.22 -20.91 -2.61
C VAL A 370 8.08 -20.00 -1.41
N GLU A 371 8.86 -20.26 -0.37
CA GLU A 371 8.96 -19.34 0.77
C GLU A 371 9.55 -18.00 0.32
N ILE A 372 8.91 -16.91 0.70
CA ILE A 372 9.33 -15.56 0.36
C ILE A 372 9.59 -14.77 1.64
N ALA A 373 10.72 -14.06 1.67
CA ALA A 373 11.24 -13.39 2.86
C ALA A 373 11.31 -14.34 4.10
N PRO A 374 12.09 -15.45 4.04
CA PRO A 374 12.20 -16.43 5.14
C PRO A 374 12.78 -15.83 6.44
N GLU A 375 13.52 -14.72 6.35
CA GLU A 375 14.06 -13.95 7.49
C GLU A 375 12.98 -13.41 8.45
N THR A 376 11.71 -13.58 8.08
CA THR A 376 10.53 -13.00 8.71
C THR A 376 9.75 -14.05 9.48
N ALA A 377 10.26 -15.29 9.50
CA ALA A 377 9.59 -16.44 10.09
C ALA A 377 9.70 -16.52 11.63
N ALA A 378 10.20 -15.50 12.32
CA ALA A 378 10.63 -15.59 13.72
C ALA A 378 9.79 -14.76 14.72
N ALA A 379 8.88 -15.49 15.38
CA ALA A 379 8.22 -15.22 16.67
C ALA A 379 6.80 -14.58 16.66
N SER A 380 5.84 -15.33 17.23
CA SER A 380 4.52 -14.84 17.67
C SER A 380 3.73 -14.09 16.59
N PHE A 381 3.32 -14.81 15.56
CA PHE A 381 2.56 -14.24 14.47
C PHE A 381 1.10 -14.00 14.85
N ARG A 382 0.57 -12.86 14.43
CA ARG A 382 -0.85 -12.66 14.14
C ARG A 382 -0.91 -12.23 12.69
N ALA A 383 -1.49 -13.05 11.81
CA ALA A 383 -1.72 -12.64 10.43
C ALA A 383 -2.71 -11.47 10.43
N GLY A 384 -2.23 -10.28 10.08
CA GLY A 384 -3.03 -9.08 9.92
C GLY A 384 -3.58 -8.96 8.50
N ASP A 385 -3.52 -7.75 7.94
CA ASP A 385 -3.91 -7.50 6.55
C ASP A 385 -2.79 -7.88 5.57
N LEU A 386 -3.20 -8.38 4.40
CA LEU A 386 -2.36 -8.64 3.24
C LEU A 386 -2.95 -7.88 2.05
N GLN A 387 -2.20 -6.91 1.54
CA GLN A 387 -2.60 -6.03 0.45
C GLN A 387 -1.54 -6.07 -0.66
N ALA A 388 -1.94 -5.73 -1.88
CA ALA A 388 -1.04 -5.56 -3.01
C ALA A 388 -1.21 -4.17 -3.64
N GLY A 389 -0.12 -3.63 -4.17
CA GLY A 389 -0.11 -2.33 -4.84
C GLY A 389 1.19 -2.13 -5.60
N ASP A 390 1.18 -1.24 -6.59
CA ASP A 390 2.40 -0.83 -7.30
C ASP A 390 3.03 0.36 -6.56
N PHE A 391 3.95 0.07 -5.62
CA PHE A 391 4.52 1.10 -4.74
C PHE A 391 5.74 1.80 -5.36
N ASN A 392 6.30 1.23 -6.42
CA ASN A 392 7.45 1.78 -7.14
C ASN A 392 7.16 2.26 -8.56
N ASN A 393 5.92 2.10 -9.03
CA ASN A 393 5.43 2.47 -10.35
C ASN A 393 6.17 1.75 -11.50
N ASP A 394 6.53 0.49 -11.29
CA ASP A 394 7.17 -0.37 -12.30
C ASP A 394 6.17 -1.26 -13.06
N GLY A 395 4.89 -1.24 -12.66
CA GLY A 395 3.82 -2.00 -13.28
C GLY A 395 3.65 -3.42 -12.72
N ALA A 396 4.51 -3.86 -11.81
CA ALA A 396 4.33 -5.09 -11.05
C ALA A 396 3.63 -4.77 -9.71
N LEU A 397 2.82 -5.72 -9.22
CA LEU A 397 2.26 -5.61 -7.89
C LEU A 397 3.29 -6.04 -6.84
N ASP A 398 3.57 -5.14 -5.92
CA ASP A 398 4.30 -5.36 -4.68
C ASP A 398 3.33 -5.78 -3.56
N LEU A 399 3.87 -6.18 -2.40
CA LEU A 399 3.07 -6.60 -1.25
C LEU A 399 3.27 -5.68 -0.04
N LEU A 400 2.16 -5.35 0.62
CA LEU A 400 2.12 -4.77 1.96
C LEU A 400 1.49 -5.80 2.89
N LEU A 401 2.15 -6.11 3.99
CA LEU A 401 1.62 -7.01 4.99
C LEU A 401 1.75 -6.43 6.39
N VAL A 402 0.73 -6.68 7.21
CA VAL A 402 0.77 -6.41 8.64
C VAL A 402 1.19 -7.69 9.34
N GLN A 403 2.43 -7.70 9.84
CA GLN A 403 3.02 -8.85 10.53
C GLN A 403 3.71 -8.36 11.79
N GLU A 404 3.52 -9.08 12.90
CA GLU A 404 4.07 -8.70 14.21
C GLU A 404 3.74 -7.26 14.56
N GLN A 405 2.51 -6.84 14.26
CA GLN A 405 2.08 -5.48 14.54
C GLN A 405 2.90 -4.41 13.77
N ARG A 406 3.67 -4.74 12.74
CA ARG A 406 4.43 -3.80 11.92
C ARG A 406 4.01 -3.88 10.46
N LEU A 407 4.21 -2.78 9.74
CA LEU A 407 4.15 -2.83 8.29
C LEU A 407 5.41 -3.50 7.77
N ARG A 408 5.24 -4.41 6.83
CA ARG A 408 6.33 -4.92 6.01
C ARG A 408 5.98 -4.74 4.53
N LEU A 409 6.96 -4.27 3.78
CA LEU A 409 6.82 -3.98 2.36
C LEU A 409 7.78 -4.83 1.57
N LEU A 410 7.26 -5.61 0.64
CA LEU A 410 8.03 -6.51 -0.20
C LEU A 410 7.90 -6.07 -1.65
N THR A 411 9.03 -5.79 -2.29
CA THR A 411 9.02 -5.48 -3.73
C THR A 411 8.99 -6.76 -4.54
N ASN A 412 8.24 -6.74 -5.63
CA ASN A 412 8.20 -7.78 -6.65
C ASN A 412 8.97 -7.31 -7.87
N ASP A 413 9.74 -8.18 -8.51
CA ASP A 413 10.42 -7.87 -9.77
C ASP A 413 9.58 -8.15 -11.02
N GLY A 414 8.28 -8.35 -10.84
CA GLY A 414 7.32 -8.73 -11.88
C GLY A 414 7.43 -10.19 -12.31
N ARG A 415 8.17 -11.03 -11.59
CA ARG A 415 8.30 -12.47 -11.86
C ARG A 415 8.04 -13.32 -10.62
N GLY A 416 7.32 -12.77 -9.65
CA GLY A 416 7.02 -13.44 -8.38
C GLY A 416 8.25 -13.61 -7.48
N ARG A 417 9.33 -12.84 -7.69
CA ARG A 417 10.49 -12.83 -6.80
C ARG A 417 10.41 -11.62 -5.88
N PHE A 418 10.15 -11.91 -4.61
CA PHE A 418 9.92 -10.88 -3.61
C PHE A 418 11.18 -10.60 -2.77
N ARG A 419 11.37 -9.33 -2.39
CA ARG A 419 12.40 -8.91 -1.44
C ARG A 419 11.83 -7.92 -0.44
N GLU A 420 12.05 -8.16 0.85
CA GLU A 420 11.72 -7.16 1.87
C GLU A 420 12.51 -5.86 1.67
N LEU A 421 11.81 -4.74 1.75
CA LEU A 421 12.36 -3.38 1.66
C LEU A 421 11.91 -2.47 2.81
N THR A 422 11.22 -3.00 3.83
CA THR A 422 10.61 -2.25 4.94
C THR A 422 11.52 -1.18 5.54
N THR A 423 12.78 -1.49 5.83
CA THR A 423 13.70 -0.54 6.49
C THR A 423 14.00 0.71 5.66
N GLY A 424 13.78 0.67 4.35
CA GLY A 424 14.04 1.76 3.41
C GLY A 424 12.79 2.53 2.98
N THR A 425 11.63 2.34 3.62
CA THR A 425 10.35 2.89 3.14
C THR A 425 9.95 4.24 3.74
N GLY A 426 10.89 4.97 4.34
CA GLY A 426 10.62 6.25 4.99
C GLY A 426 9.83 6.09 6.29
N ASP A 427 8.87 6.97 6.53
CA ASP A 427 8.15 7.01 7.82
C ASP A 427 7.30 5.75 8.05
N ALA A 428 6.87 5.07 6.99
CA ALA A 428 6.14 3.80 7.07
C ALA A 428 6.96 2.67 7.70
N ALA A 429 8.30 2.73 7.61
CA ALA A 429 9.21 1.75 8.22
C ALA A 429 9.11 1.71 9.75
N THR A 430 8.68 2.82 10.35
CA THR A 430 8.56 2.96 11.81
C THR A 430 7.14 2.69 12.33
N ALA A 431 6.19 2.38 11.44
CA ALA A 431 4.83 2.05 11.84
C ALA A 431 4.81 0.75 12.65
N ALA A 432 4.41 0.87 13.92
CA ALA A 432 4.30 -0.21 14.87
C ALA A 432 2.88 -0.28 15.45
N LYS A 433 2.53 -1.44 16.00
CA LYS A 433 1.17 -1.80 16.44
C LYS A 433 0.06 -1.57 15.43
N VAL A 434 0.36 -1.82 14.16
CA VAL A 434 -0.63 -1.79 13.10
C VAL A 434 -1.64 -2.92 13.28
N GLN A 435 -2.92 -2.57 13.26
CA GLN A 435 -4.08 -3.46 13.34
C GLN A 435 -4.73 -3.69 11.99
N ALA A 436 -4.78 -2.66 11.14
CA ALA A 436 -5.37 -2.72 9.82
C ALA A 436 -4.69 -1.72 8.87
N ALA A 437 -4.70 -2.02 7.57
CA ALA A 437 -4.15 -1.17 6.52
C ALA A 437 -4.98 -1.27 5.24
N VAL A 438 -5.19 -0.12 4.58
CA VAL A 438 -5.75 -0.05 3.23
C VAL A 438 -4.77 0.65 2.29
N VAL A 439 -4.69 0.14 1.06
CA VAL A 439 -3.85 0.65 -0.02
C VAL A 439 -4.72 1.32 -1.05
N LEU A 440 -4.44 2.58 -1.36
CA LEU A 440 -5.21 3.37 -2.32
C LEU A 440 -4.43 4.62 -2.73
N ASP A 441 -4.45 5.01 -4.00
CA ASP A 441 -4.10 6.36 -4.45
C ASP A 441 -5.21 7.36 -4.08
N TRP A 442 -5.15 8.01 -2.91
CA TRP A 442 -6.21 8.93 -2.45
C TRP A 442 -6.00 10.37 -2.93
N ASN A 443 -4.75 10.73 -3.25
CA ASN A 443 -4.40 12.07 -3.71
C ASN A 443 -4.43 12.19 -5.24
N PHE A 444 -4.57 11.05 -5.95
CA PHE A 444 -4.67 10.94 -7.39
C PHE A 444 -3.40 11.35 -8.13
N ASP A 445 -2.23 11.10 -7.55
CA ASP A 445 -0.94 11.36 -8.17
C ASP A 445 -0.40 10.15 -8.99
N GLY A 446 -1.11 9.02 -8.96
CA GLY A 446 -0.73 7.77 -9.63
C GLY A 446 0.22 6.91 -8.80
N ARG A 447 0.28 7.11 -7.48
CA ARG A 447 1.08 6.33 -6.54
C ARG A 447 0.17 5.79 -5.44
N GLN A 448 0.34 4.52 -5.09
CA GLN A 448 -0.48 3.91 -4.04
C GLN A 448 -0.05 4.41 -2.65
N ASP A 449 -0.98 5.00 -1.90
CA ASP A 449 -0.80 5.51 -0.54
C ASP A 449 -1.34 4.52 0.52
N LEU A 450 -1.00 4.73 1.81
CA LEU A 450 -1.30 3.79 2.92
C LEU A 450 -2.07 4.43 4.08
N ALA A 451 -3.31 4.01 4.34
CA ALA A 451 -4.02 4.42 5.54
C ALA A 451 -4.01 3.24 6.52
N VAL A 452 -3.56 3.49 7.75
CA VAL A 452 -3.36 2.43 8.74
C VAL A 452 -4.03 2.80 10.05
N LEU A 453 -4.51 1.78 10.76
CA LEU A 453 -4.95 1.89 12.15
C LEU A 453 -3.90 1.26 13.06
N LEU A 454 -3.40 2.04 14.02
CA LEU A 454 -2.53 1.57 15.09
C LEU A 454 -3.38 0.99 16.24
N ASP A 455 -2.74 0.44 17.27
CA ASP A 455 -3.42 0.05 18.50
C ASP A 455 -3.75 1.28 19.37
N ALA A 456 -4.96 1.31 19.95
CA ALA A 456 -5.46 2.43 20.72
C ALA A 456 -4.65 2.71 22.00
N GLU A 457 -4.09 1.66 22.64
CA GLU A 457 -3.23 1.83 23.82
C GLU A 457 -1.91 2.53 23.46
N GLU A 458 -1.31 2.20 22.32
CA GLU A 458 -0.07 2.85 21.86
C GLU A 458 -0.30 4.19 21.20
N ALA A 459 -1.45 4.42 20.61
CA ALA A 459 -1.86 5.75 20.18
C ALA A 459 -1.85 6.74 21.36
N THR A 460 -1.85 6.30 22.63
CA THR A 460 -1.63 7.19 23.79
C THR A 460 -0.16 7.42 24.14
N SER A 461 0.75 6.56 23.67
CA SER A 461 2.19 6.74 23.84
C SER A 461 2.70 7.77 22.83
N LEU A 462 3.37 8.80 23.33
CA LEU A 462 3.99 9.84 22.50
C LEU A 462 5.31 9.33 21.95
N SER A 463 5.63 9.70 20.71
CA SER A 463 6.97 9.48 20.18
C SER A 463 7.99 10.24 21.03
N PRO A 464 9.24 9.75 21.20
CA PRO A 464 10.27 10.49 21.93
C PRO A 464 10.47 11.91 21.37
N GLY A 465 10.20 12.94 22.16
CA GLY A 465 10.27 14.35 21.75
C GLY A 465 8.96 14.95 21.24
N GLU A 466 7.88 14.17 21.16
CA GLU A 466 6.54 14.66 20.87
C GLU A 466 5.87 15.14 22.16
N GLU A 467 5.52 16.42 22.24
CA GLU A 467 4.82 16.94 23.42
C GLU A 467 3.35 16.48 23.44
N PRO A 468 2.80 16.12 24.62
CA PRO A 468 1.40 15.79 24.76
C PRO A 468 0.54 16.96 24.28
N ARG A 469 -0.22 16.75 23.21
CA ARG A 469 -1.20 17.72 22.71
C ARG A 469 -2.57 17.41 23.32
N PRO A 470 -3.08 18.23 24.25
CA PRO A 470 -4.34 17.98 24.94
C PRO A 470 -5.56 18.00 24.01
N ASP A 471 -5.42 18.54 22.80
CA ASP A 471 -6.44 18.66 21.76
C ASP A 471 -6.56 17.43 20.84
N VAL A 472 -5.66 16.45 20.93
CA VAL A 472 -5.68 15.23 20.09
C VAL A 472 -6.12 14.02 20.92
N THR A 473 -7.15 13.31 20.46
CA THR A 473 -7.66 12.08 21.09
C THR A 473 -6.83 10.84 20.72
N SER A 474 -6.98 9.75 21.48
CA SER A 474 -6.39 8.44 21.14
C SER A 474 -6.85 7.95 19.77
N ALA A 475 -8.13 8.13 19.43
CA ALA A 475 -8.68 7.73 18.13
C ALA A 475 -8.08 8.52 16.95
N GLN A 476 -7.82 9.81 17.13
CA GLN A 476 -7.07 10.63 16.16
C GLN A 476 -5.61 10.20 16.02
N ARG A 477 -4.99 9.72 17.11
CA ARG A 477 -3.62 9.17 17.06
C ARG A 477 -3.57 7.77 16.46
N GLN A 478 -4.69 7.06 16.44
CA GLN A 478 -4.78 5.69 15.94
C GLN A 478 -4.73 5.63 14.40
N ALA A 479 -5.41 6.54 13.71
CA ALA A 479 -5.39 6.60 12.26
C ALA A 479 -4.14 7.36 11.77
N ARG A 480 -3.32 6.71 10.94
CA ARG A 480 -2.17 7.30 10.26
C ARG A 480 -2.34 7.20 8.76
N PHE A 481 -1.85 8.21 8.05
CA PHE A 481 -1.96 8.31 6.60
C PHE A 481 -0.58 8.57 6.05
N TYR A 482 -0.09 7.68 5.20
CA TYR A 482 1.20 7.81 4.56
C TYR A 482 1.01 8.00 3.06
N PHE A 483 1.52 9.11 2.51
CA PHE A 483 1.51 9.31 1.06
C PHE A 483 2.83 8.82 0.45
N ASN A 484 2.73 8.19 -0.72
CA ASN A 484 3.85 7.62 -1.43
C ASN A 484 4.57 8.68 -2.26
N ARG A 485 5.80 8.99 -1.88
CA ARG A 485 6.64 9.98 -2.58
C ARG A 485 7.28 9.42 -3.85
N GLY A 486 7.10 8.14 -4.09
CA GLY A 486 7.64 7.37 -5.19
C GLY A 486 8.69 6.36 -4.73
N PHE A 487 8.74 5.22 -5.42
CA PHE A 487 9.72 4.15 -5.21
C PHE A 487 9.79 3.69 -3.75
N PHE A 488 8.65 3.31 -3.17
CA PHE A 488 8.50 2.86 -1.78
C PHE A 488 8.82 3.90 -0.70
N SER A 489 9.09 5.16 -1.03
CA SER A 489 9.41 6.17 -0.02
C SER A 489 8.16 6.86 0.49
N PHE A 490 7.67 6.46 1.67
CA PHE A 490 6.46 7.02 2.27
C PHE A 490 6.78 8.12 3.28
N ALA A 491 5.88 9.11 3.39
CA ALA A 491 5.91 10.12 4.45
C ALA A 491 4.58 10.18 5.19
N ASP A 492 4.63 10.39 6.50
CA ASP A 492 3.44 10.58 7.33
C ASP A 492 2.76 11.92 7.01
N ALA A 493 1.43 11.92 7.03
CA ALA A 493 0.56 13.08 6.85
C ALA A 493 -0.22 13.37 8.15
N PRO A 494 0.46 13.90 9.19
CA PRO A 494 -0.14 14.11 10.50
C PRO A 494 -1.29 15.14 10.48
N GLU A 495 -1.35 16.02 9.47
CA GLU A 495 -2.47 16.91 9.25
C GLU A 495 -3.77 16.16 8.96
N LEU A 496 -3.72 15.06 8.20
CA LEU A 496 -4.89 14.24 7.89
C LEU A 496 -5.39 13.47 9.12
N ALA A 497 -4.45 13.04 9.98
CA ALA A 497 -4.79 12.36 11.24
C ALA A 497 -5.50 13.31 12.23
N ARG A 498 -5.17 14.61 12.24
CA ARG A 498 -5.81 15.60 13.12
C ARG A 498 -7.28 15.83 12.77
N ASP A 499 -7.61 15.73 11.50
CA ASP A 499 -8.97 15.90 11.01
C ASP A 499 -9.84 14.67 11.26
N VAL A 500 -9.26 13.56 11.76
CA VAL A 500 -10.03 12.38 12.18
C VAL A 500 -10.96 12.75 13.35
N PRO A 501 -12.20 12.23 13.39
CA PRO A 501 -13.18 12.58 14.43
C PRO A 501 -12.77 12.07 15.82
N ALA A 502 -12.85 12.95 16.81
CA ALA A 502 -12.56 12.66 18.22
C ALA A 502 -13.66 11.86 18.96
N GLY A 503 -14.83 11.69 18.36
CA GLY A 503 -16.03 11.16 19.02
C GLY A 503 -16.13 9.64 19.13
N GLU A 504 -15.08 8.90 18.76
CA GLU A 504 -15.00 7.44 18.83
C GLU A 504 -13.90 7.03 19.84
N PRO A 505 -14.11 6.06 20.74
CA PRO A 505 -13.07 5.61 21.66
C PRO A 505 -11.89 4.91 20.96
N SER A 506 -12.20 4.08 19.96
CA SER A 506 -11.22 3.38 19.12
C SER A 506 -11.82 2.96 17.78
N TRP A 507 -11.05 3.10 16.72
CA TRP A 507 -11.33 2.55 15.41
C TRP A 507 -10.84 1.10 15.32
N GLN A 508 -11.65 0.24 14.70
CA GLN A 508 -11.40 -1.20 14.57
C GLN A 508 -11.08 -1.61 13.13
N ARG A 509 -11.74 -1.01 12.13
CA ARG A 509 -11.57 -1.36 10.71
C ARG A 509 -11.58 -0.13 9.81
N LEU A 510 -10.97 -0.29 8.63
CA LEU A 510 -10.97 0.64 7.51
C LEU A 510 -11.56 -0.06 6.29
N ALA A 511 -12.28 0.67 5.45
CA ALA A 511 -12.61 0.25 4.09
C ALA A 511 -12.51 1.45 3.15
N ALA A 512 -11.96 1.26 1.95
CA ALA A 512 -11.82 2.32 0.97
C ALA A 512 -12.72 2.05 -0.24
N GLY A 513 -13.50 3.05 -0.67
CA GLY A 513 -14.39 2.91 -1.82
C GLY A 513 -15.16 4.17 -2.15
N ASP A 514 -15.73 4.23 -3.35
CA ASP A 514 -16.58 5.34 -3.78
C ASP A 514 -18.01 5.17 -3.25
N PHE A 515 -18.16 5.37 -1.94
CA PHE A 515 -19.43 5.22 -1.24
C PHE A 515 -20.48 6.25 -1.64
N LEU A 516 -20.06 7.39 -2.21
CA LEU A 516 -20.93 8.51 -2.53
C LEU A 516 -21.31 8.54 -4.03
N GLY A 517 -20.69 7.69 -4.85
CA GLY A 517 -20.95 7.60 -6.29
C GLY A 517 -20.47 8.82 -7.05
N GLU A 518 -19.46 9.50 -6.50
CA GLU A 518 -18.87 10.68 -7.10
C GLU A 518 -17.59 10.32 -7.87
N GLY A 519 -17.18 9.05 -7.90
CA GLY A 519 -15.92 8.59 -8.47
C GLY A 519 -14.72 8.90 -7.57
N MET A 520 -14.96 9.22 -6.30
CA MET A 520 -13.93 9.51 -5.31
C MET A 520 -13.93 8.44 -4.23
N PRO A 521 -12.83 7.70 -4.04
CA PRO A 521 -12.75 6.83 -2.88
C PRO A 521 -12.72 7.69 -1.61
N ALA A 522 -13.61 7.34 -0.68
CA ALA A 522 -13.58 7.78 0.71
C ALA A 522 -13.08 6.63 1.58
N ILE A 523 -12.56 6.97 2.76
CA ILE A 523 -12.17 5.97 3.76
C ILE A 523 -13.28 5.88 4.79
N ALA A 524 -13.93 4.72 4.87
CA ALA A 524 -14.85 4.39 5.95
C ALA A 524 -14.05 3.92 7.17
N LEU A 525 -14.23 4.63 8.28
CA LEU A 525 -13.75 4.29 9.61
C LEU A 525 -14.87 3.59 10.39
N LEU A 526 -14.59 2.43 10.96
CA LEU A 526 -15.54 1.62 11.72
C LEU A 526 -15.06 1.47 13.16
N GLY A 527 -15.85 1.99 14.11
CA GLY A 527 -15.49 2.18 15.51
C GLY A 527 -15.93 1.05 16.45
N SER A 528 -15.34 1.02 17.65
CA SER A 528 -15.68 0.06 18.72
C SER A 528 -17.07 0.24 19.31
N THR A 529 -17.67 1.42 19.15
CA THR A 529 -19.09 1.66 19.46
C THR A 529 -20.04 1.26 18.33
N GLY A 530 -19.50 0.74 17.21
CA GLY A 530 -20.25 0.40 16.01
C GLY A 530 -20.44 1.57 15.04
N ARG A 531 -19.97 2.76 15.41
CA ARG A 531 -20.04 3.95 14.57
C ARG A 531 -19.32 3.75 13.25
N VAL A 532 -19.95 4.16 12.15
CA VAL A 532 -19.35 4.21 10.82
C VAL A 532 -19.26 5.67 10.39
N GLN A 533 -18.05 6.10 10.03
CA GLN A 533 -17.79 7.48 9.63
C GLN A 533 -16.96 7.53 8.36
N LEU A 534 -17.32 8.42 7.43
CA LEU A 534 -16.59 8.59 6.18
C LEU A 534 -15.59 9.74 6.28
N LEU A 535 -14.32 9.46 6.00
CA LEU A 535 -13.32 10.44 5.64
C LEU A 535 -13.39 10.69 4.14
N GLN A 536 -14.06 11.78 3.77
CA GLN A 536 -14.18 12.22 2.40
C GLN A 536 -13.23 13.38 2.18
N ARG A 537 -12.49 13.38 1.07
CA ARG A 537 -11.62 14.50 0.73
C ARG A 537 -12.41 15.70 0.18
N GLU A 538 -11.86 16.89 0.26
CA GLU A 538 -12.43 18.05 -0.43
C GLU A 538 -12.44 17.83 -1.96
N ALA A 539 -13.52 18.25 -2.62
CA ALA A 539 -13.70 18.01 -4.04
C ALA A 539 -12.60 18.69 -4.88
N SER A 540 -11.95 17.92 -5.76
CA SER A 540 -10.94 18.43 -6.68
C SER A 540 -11.38 18.29 -8.15
N THR A 541 -10.69 19.03 -9.02
CA THR A 541 -10.99 19.12 -10.46
C THR A 541 -10.44 17.96 -11.30
N GLY A 542 -9.84 16.94 -10.66
CA GLY A 542 -9.23 15.78 -11.33
C GLY A 542 -10.24 14.96 -12.15
N LEU A 543 -9.77 14.41 -13.27
CA LEU A 543 -10.53 13.47 -14.10
C LEU A 543 -10.28 12.05 -13.60
N ARG A 544 -11.30 11.20 -13.66
CA ARG A 544 -11.29 9.92 -12.92
C ARG A 544 -12.07 8.83 -13.63
N LEU A 545 -11.59 7.60 -13.45
CA LEU A 545 -12.14 6.36 -13.97
C LEU A 545 -12.16 5.30 -12.86
N GLY A 546 -13.34 4.74 -12.57
CA GLY A 546 -13.44 3.50 -11.82
C GLY A 546 -13.31 2.31 -12.76
N VAL A 547 -12.49 1.33 -12.40
CA VAL A 547 -12.33 0.07 -13.14
C VAL A 547 -12.75 -1.10 -12.25
N SER A 548 -13.74 -1.87 -12.69
CA SER A 548 -14.23 -3.06 -11.99
C SER A 548 -14.24 -4.28 -12.91
N LEU A 549 -14.34 -5.48 -12.32
CA LEU A 549 -14.49 -6.74 -13.05
C LEU A 549 -15.96 -7.14 -13.16
N ALA A 550 -16.32 -7.79 -14.27
CA ALA A 550 -17.56 -8.57 -14.33
C ALA A 550 -17.54 -9.71 -13.28
N GLY A 551 -18.67 -9.99 -12.65
CA GLY A 551 -18.78 -10.75 -11.40
C GLY A 551 -18.11 -12.13 -11.38
N GLY A 552 -18.04 -12.84 -12.51
CA GLY A 552 -17.44 -14.18 -12.62
C GLY A 552 -15.98 -14.22 -13.06
N SER A 553 -15.22 -13.14 -12.91
CA SER A 553 -13.83 -13.03 -13.37
C SER A 553 -12.83 -13.26 -12.23
N SER A 554 -11.68 -13.86 -12.50
CA SER A 554 -10.55 -13.84 -11.55
C SER A 554 -10.06 -12.42 -11.27
N PRO A 555 -9.45 -12.18 -10.10
CA PRO A 555 -8.68 -10.97 -9.87
C PRO A 555 -7.70 -10.69 -11.02
N ALA A 556 -7.61 -9.44 -11.44
CA ALA A 556 -6.77 -9.02 -12.55
C ALA A 556 -5.93 -7.81 -12.17
N VAL A 557 -4.76 -7.70 -12.78
CA VAL A 557 -3.92 -6.50 -12.67
C VAL A 557 -4.17 -5.60 -13.87
N VAL A 558 -4.64 -4.38 -13.60
CA VAL A 558 -4.88 -3.34 -14.60
C VAL A 558 -3.78 -2.30 -14.46
N THR A 559 -3.00 -2.12 -15.52
CA THR A 559 -2.03 -1.03 -15.63
C THR A 559 -2.67 0.15 -16.36
N ALA A 560 -2.32 1.37 -15.95
CA ALA A 560 -2.80 2.58 -16.61
C ALA A 560 -1.64 3.54 -16.93
N ALA A 561 -1.75 4.24 -18.06
CA ALA A 561 -0.78 5.24 -18.48
C ALA A 561 -1.41 6.44 -19.20
N SER A 562 -0.83 7.63 -19.03
CA SER A 562 -1.13 8.82 -19.80
C SER A 562 0.08 9.20 -20.66
N GLY A 563 0.00 8.91 -21.96
CA GLY A 563 1.15 9.03 -22.86
C GLY A 563 2.27 8.08 -22.47
N LYS A 564 3.42 8.63 -22.02
CA LYS A 564 4.56 7.85 -21.50
C LYS A 564 4.58 7.72 -19.98
N ARG A 565 3.77 8.51 -19.26
CA ARG A 565 3.71 8.49 -17.79
C ARG A 565 2.87 7.31 -17.35
N SER A 566 3.45 6.40 -16.56
CA SER A 566 2.70 5.38 -15.84
C SER A 566 1.87 6.03 -14.73
N ILE A 567 0.62 5.58 -14.59
CA ILE A 567 -0.31 5.91 -13.50
C ILE A 567 -0.35 4.77 -12.47
N GLY A 568 0.36 3.67 -12.73
CA GLY A 568 0.52 2.53 -11.83
C GLY A 568 -0.24 1.29 -12.29
N ALA A 569 0.00 0.20 -11.56
CA ALA A 569 -0.79 -1.03 -11.60
C ALA A 569 -1.77 -1.12 -10.42
N PHE A 570 -2.95 -1.66 -10.70
CA PHE A 570 -4.05 -1.75 -9.76
C PHE A 570 -4.58 -3.19 -9.75
N LEU A 571 -4.63 -3.80 -8.57
CA LEU A 571 -5.35 -5.05 -8.37
C LEU A 571 -6.85 -4.78 -8.40
N VAL A 572 -7.57 -5.43 -9.31
CA VAL A 572 -9.03 -5.39 -9.37
C VAL A 572 -9.55 -6.78 -8.98
N ARG A 573 -10.31 -6.86 -7.90
CA ARG A 573 -10.97 -8.09 -7.43
C ARG A 573 -12.47 -8.05 -7.73
N PRO A 574 -13.16 -9.22 -7.79
CA PRO A 574 -14.62 -9.26 -7.81
C PRO A 574 -15.19 -8.45 -6.65
N GLY A 575 -16.13 -7.55 -6.97
CA GLY A 575 -16.71 -6.66 -5.96
C GLY A 575 -15.86 -5.46 -5.56
N GLU A 576 -14.72 -5.23 -6.20
CA GLU A 576 -13.88 -4.05 -5.94
C GLU A 576 -13.76 -3.16 -7.16
N THR A 577 -13.31 -1.92 -6.93
CA THR A 577 -13.03 -0.95 -7.98
C THR A 577 -11.63 -0.40 -7.79
N ALA A 578 -10.82 -0.46 -8.84
CA ALA A 578 -9.61 0.33 -8.92
C ALA A 578 -9.97 1.77 -9.29
N PHE A 579 -9.55 2.71 -8.46
CA PHE A 579 -9.74 4.14 -8.70
C PHE A 579 -8.52 4.70 -9.41
N ILE A 580 -8.71 5.15 -10.65
CA ILE A 580 -7.63 5.65 -11.50
C ILE A 580 -7.94 7.09 -11.87
N ALA A 581 -6.99 7.98 -11.63
CA ALA A 581 -7.19 9.40 -11.85
C ALA A 581 -6.07 10.03 -12.67
N THR A 582 -6.39 11.18 -13.26
CA THR A 582 -5.45 11.96 -14.05
C THR A 582 -5.68 13.46 -13.85
N PRO A 583 -4.62 14.27 -13.73
CA PRO A 583 -4.74 15.70 -13.49
C PRO A 583 -5.22 16.49 -14.72
N ALA A 584 -5.20 15.90 -15.92
CA ALA A 584 -5.50 16.62 -17.16
C ALA A 584 -6.33 15.80 -18.14
N LYS A 585 -7.11 16.50 -18.98
CA LYS A 585 -7.87 15.89 -20.08
C LYS A 585 -6.92 15.21 -21.05
N GLY A 586 -7.27 14.00 -21.47
CA GLY A 586 -6.43 13.26 -22.40
C GLY A 586 -6.76 11.78 -22.47
N PRO A 587 -6.08 11.07 -23.38
CA PRO A 587 -6.20 9.63 -23.49
C PRO A 587 -5.51 8.95 -22.30
N LEU A 588 -6.23 8.03 -21.67
CA LEU A 588 -5.67 7.01 -20.78
C LEU A 588 -5.62 5.68 -21.53
N ALA A 589 -4.47 5.02 -21.47
CA ALA A 589 -4.29 3.67 -21.96
C ALA A 589 -4.32 2.72 -20.77
N PHE A 590 -5.16 1.68 -20.88
CA PHE A 590 -5.26 0.59 -19.93
C PHE A 590 -4.75 -0.69 -20.57
N SER A 591 -4.09 -1.52 -19.79
CA SER A 591 -3.64 -2.84 -20.21
C SER A 591 -3.79 -3.84 -19.07
N TRP A 592 -4.32 -5.03 -19.38
CA TRP A 592 -4.46 -6.12 -18.43
C TRP A 592 -4.25 -7.45 -19.14
N GLN A 593 -4.01 -8.50 -18.38
CA GLN A 593 -3.92 -9.86 -18.91
C GLN A 593 -5.25 -10.58 -18.74
N HIS A 594 -5.64 -11.38 -19.75
CA HIS A 594 -6.75 -12.31 -19.67
C HIS A 594 -6.38 -13.60 -20.42
N GLN A 595 -6.34 -14.75 -19.73
CA GLN A 595 -5.99 -16.06 -20.32
C GLN A 595 -4.67 -16.02 -21.10
N GLY A 596 -3.63 -15.42 -20.51
CA GLY A 596 -2.29 -15.30 -21.10
C GLY A 596 -2.21 -14.39 -22.33
N LYS A 597 -3.22 -13.54 -22.56
CA LYS A 597 -3.24 -12.53 -23.62
C LYS A 597 -3.39 -11.14 -23.04
N VAL A 598 -2.56 -10.23 -23.53
CA VAL A 598 -2.66 -8.80 -23.23
C VAL A 598 -3.89 -8.22 -23.92
N GLN A 599 -4.76 -7.63 -23.11
CA GLN A 599 -5.88 -6.82 -23.52
C GLN A 599 -5.52 -5.34 -23.33
N SER A 600 -6.09 -4.46 -24.14
CA SER A 600 -5.86 -3.02 -23.98
C SER A 600 -7.08 -2.20 -24.37
N LEU A 601 -7.25 -1.08 -23.67
CA LEU A 601 -8.33 -0.12 -23.91
C LEU A 601 -7.76 1.30 -23.87
N ARG A 602 -8.19 2.16 -24.78
CA ARG A 602 -7.89 3.60 -24.71
C ARG A 602 -9.16 4.37 -24.47
N VAL A 603 -9.19 5.14 -23.38
CA VAL A 603 -10.34 5.95 -23.00
C VAL A 603 -9.93 7.42 -23.05
N LEU A 604 -10.68 8.24 -23.79
CA LEU A 604 -10.47 9.67 -23.80
C LEU A 604 -11.24 10.29 -22.62
N VAL A 605 -10.51 10.74 -21.59
CA VAL A 605 -11.14 11.32 -20.40
C VAL A 605 -11.26 12.84 -20.58
N LEU A 606 -12.50 13.31 -20.70
CA LEU A 606 -12.82 14.73 -20.96
C LEU A 606 -13.51 15.43 -19.78
N ARG A 607 -14.14 14.66 -18.89
CA ARG A 607 -14.86 15.11 -17.70
C ARG A 607 -14.67 14.09 -16.57
N PRO A 608 -14.75 14.51 -15.30
CA PRO A 608 -14.69 13.57 -14.19
C PRO A 608 -15.93 12.65 -14.15
N GLY A 609 -15.78 11.44 -13.61
CA GLY A 609 -16.91 10.54 -13.32
C GLY A 609 -17.27 9.57 -14.45
N VAL A 610 -16.31 9.10 -15.23
CA VAL A 610 -16.53 7.98 -16.16
C VAL A 610 -16.26 6.68 -15.39
N GLN A 611 -17.01 5.62 -15.66
CA GLN A 611 -16.75 4.29 -15.12
C GLN A 611 -16.57 3.30 -16.27
N ALA A 612 -15.57 2.42 -16.15
CA ALA A 612 -15.31 1.35 -17.10
C ALA A 612 -15.45 0.01 -16.38
N VAL A 613 -16.34 -0.84 -16.86
CA VAL A 613 -16.46 -2.23 -16.39
C VAL A 613 -15.69 -3.11 -17.36
N LEU A 614 -14.71 -3.87 -16.88
CA LEU A 614 -13.98 -4.85 -17.67
C LEU A 614 -14.79 -6.15 -17.68
N SER A 615 -15.34 -6.48 -18.84
CA SER A 615 -15.98 -7.77 -19.11
C SER A 615 -15.04 -8.68 -19.90
N ARG A 616 -15.35 -9.99 -19.88
CA ARG A 616 -14.70 -11.01 -20.74
C ARG A 616 -14.75 -10.65 -22.23
#